data_AF-A0A9W8J1K5-F1
#
_entry.id   AF-A0A9W8J1K5-F1
#
_cell.length_a   1.000
_cell.length_b   1.000
_cell.length_c   1.000
_cell.angle_alpha   90.00
_cell.angle_beta   90.00
_cell.angle_gamma   90.00
#
_symmetry.space_group_name_H-M   'P 1'
#
loop_
_entity.id
_entity.type
_entity.pdbx_description
1 polymer ?
#
loop_
_entity_poly.entity_id
_entity_poly.type
_entity_poly.pdbx_seq_one_letter_code
_entity_poly.pdbx_strand_id
1 'polypeptide(L)'
;MSKARLPKLIAFDLEHNEPISFYKDVPEILHKIREWRIDDAPDGSDGKILIAACSRTDAPRLANQCLNLLLVPPSASQSRGLPAAAITFFDELEIYPGSKLTHFRRLNQKTGIDYEDMKWGSREVRSDLYTRSLGFNPEGV
;
A
#
# COMPACT_ATOMS: atom_id res chain seq x y z
N MET A 1 0.28 -10.41 26.79
CA MET A 1 -0.38 -9.94 25.56
C MET A 1 0.69 -9.24 24.72
N SER A 2 1.07 -9.82 23.59
CA SER A 2 1.97 -9.17 22.63
C SER A 2 1.23 -7.95 22.05
N LYS A 3 1.78 -6.74 22.21
CA LYS A 3 1.26 -5.56 21.50
C LYS A 3 1.43 -5.82 19.99
N ALA A 4 0.37 -5.64 19.21
CA ALA A 4 0.46 -5.73 17.76
C ALA A 4 1.47 -4.69 17.25
N ARG A 5 2.46 -5.13 16.47
CA ARG A 5 3.47 -4.26 15.85
C ARG A 5 2.86 -3.63 14.58
N LEU A 6 2.95 -2.31 14.46
CA LEU A 6 2.53 -1.61 13.25
C LEU A 6 3.45 -1.98 12.07
N PRO A 7 2.91 -2.16 10.86
CA PRO A 7 3.73 -2.40 9.68
C PRO A 7 4.52 -1.17 9.29
N LYS A 8 5.69 -1.39 8.68
CA LYS A 8 6.50 -0.33 8.08
C LYS A 8 6.10 -0.04 6.63
N LEU A 9 5.50 -1.01 5.94
CA LEU A 9 5.02 -0.86 4.57
C LEU A 9 3.62 -1.47 4.43
N ILE A 10 2.69 -0.72 3.86
CA ILE A 10 1.37 -1.23 3.45
C ILE A 10 1.29 -1.18 1.94
N ALA A 11 0.98 -2.31 1.32
CA ALA A 11 0.94 -2.41 -0.12
C ALA A 11 -0.47 -2.83 -0.61
N PHE A 12 -0.98 -2.10 -1.60
CA PHE A 12 -2.32 -2.24 -2.18
C PHE A 12 -2.25 -2.83 -3.58
N ASP A 13 -3.27 -3.62 -3.96
CA ASP A 13 -3.45 -4.06 -5.35
C ASP A 13 -4.38 -3.11 -6.12
N LEU A 14 -4.13 -2.98 -7.42
CA LEU A 14 -5.04 -2.30 -8.34
C LEU A 14 -5.63 -3.37 -9.26
N GLU A 15 -6.90 -3.70 -9.01
CA GLU A 15 -7.70 -4.60 -9.84
C GLU A 15 -8.30 -3.86 -11.04
N HIS A 16 -8.61 -4.61 -12.08
CA HIS A 16 -9.26 -4.11 -13.29
C HIS A 16 -10.70 -4.62 -13.31
N ASN A 17 -11.58 -3.93 -14.05
CA ASN A 17 -12.96 -4.32 -14.38
C ASN A 17 -14.12 -3.71 -13.57
N GLU A 18 -13.90 -2.66 -12.78
CA GLU A 18 -14.96 -1.88 -12.11
C GLU A 18 -14.86 -0.38 -12.45
N PRO A 19 -15.91 0.44 -12.22
CA PRO A 19 -15.83 1.89 -12.31
C PRO A 19 -14.63 2.40 -11.52
N ILE A 20 -13.84 3.29 -12.13
CA ILE A 20 -12.59 3.80 -11.54
C ILE A 20 -12.94 4.64 -10.31
N SER A 21 -12.98 3.98 -9.17
CA SER A 21 -13.23 4.55 -7.86
C SER A 21 -12.55 3.67 -6.83
N PHE A 22 -12.16 4.27 -5.70
CA PHE A 22 -11.75 3.49 -4.56
C PHE A 22 -12.96 2.80 -3.93
N TYR A 23 -12.73 1.64 -3.30
CA TYR A 23 -13.68 1.13 -2.32
C TYR A 23 -13.93 2.19 -1.25
N LYS A 24 -15.17 2.23 -0.75
CA LYS A 24 -15.70 3.26 0.15
C LYS A 24 -14.74 3.64 1.28
N ASP A 25 -14.05 2.66 1.86
CA ASP A 25 -13.23 2.86 3.06
C ASP A 25 -11.75 3.21 2.76
N VAL A 26 -11.29 2.99 1.52
CA VAL A 26 -9.88 3.19 1.14
C VAL A 26 -9.41 4.64 1.32
N PRO A 27 -10.17 5.69 0.94
CA PRO A 27 -9.78 7.07 1.20
C PRO A 27 -9.43 7.34 2.68
N GLU A 28 -10.30 6.89 3.59
CA GLU A 28 -10.11 7.08 5.03
C GLU A 28 -8.93 6.24 5.56
N ILE A 29 -8.74 5.02 5.05
CA ILE A 29 -7.59 4.18 5.38
C ILE A 29 -6.29 4.88 4.99
N LEU A 30 -6.21 5.44 3.77
CA LEU A 30 -5.04 6.16 3.30
C LEU A 30 -4.70 7.36 4.19
N HIS A 31 -5.71 8.16 4.59
CA HIS A 31 -5.52 9.26 5.54
C HIS A 31 -5.01 8.79 6.90
N LYS A 32 -5.63 7.75 7.48
CA LYS A 32 -5.21 7.19 8.78
C LYS A 32 -3.78 6.69 8.75
N ILE A 33 -3.36 5.98 7.70
CA ILE A 33 -1.97 5.52 7.57
C ILE A 33 -1.01 6.70 7.51
N ARG A 34 -1.38 7.80 6.85
CA ARG A 34 -0.54 9.02 6.79
C ARG A 34 -0.41 9.72 8.14
N GLU A 35 -1.37 9.57 9.03
CA GLU A 35 -1.32 10.06 10.42
C GLU A 35 -0.51 9.14 11.33
N TRP A 36 -0.45 7.83 11.05
CA TRP A 36 0.26 6.86 11.88
C TRP A 36 1.77 7.03 11.84
N ARG A 37 2.39 6.84 13.00
CA ARG A 37 3.85 6.79 13.19
C ARG A 37 4.24 5.62 14.06
N ILE A 38 5.39 5.05 13.77
CA ILE A 38 6.06 4.07 14.63
C ILE A 38 6.96 4.85 15.58
N ASP A 39 6.56 4.89 16.85
CA ASP A 39 7.38 5.47 17.91
C ASP A 39 8.69 4.68 18.05
N ASP A 40 9.80 5.38 18.32
CA ASP A 40 11.13 4.81 18.48
C ASP A 40 11.54 3.86 17.33
N ALA A 41 11.37 4.34 16.09
CA ALA A 41 11.66 3.56 14.89
C ALA A 41 13.06 2.91 14.97
N PRO A 42 13.16 1.57 14.95
CA PRO A 42 14.40 0.86 15.29
C PRO A 42 15.53 1.02 14.27
N ASP A 43 15.21 1.56 13.09
CA ASP A 43 16.14 1.86 12.00
C ASP A 43 16.55 3.35 11.95
N GLY A 44 16.10 4.16 12.91
CA GLY A 44 16.38 5.60 12.96
C GLY A 44 15.60 6.44 11.94
N SER A 45 14.59 5.87 11.27
CA SER A 45 13.69 6.61 10.39
C SER A 45 12.74 7.55 11.16
N ASP A 46 12.01 8.40 10.45
CA ASP A 46 10.99 9.30 11.02
C ASP A 46 9.71 8.59 11.49
N GLY A 47 9.73 7.24 11.53
CA GLY A 47 8.60 6.41 11.92
C GLY A 47 7.44 6.41 10.93
N LYS A 48 7.60 7.00 9.74
CA LYS A 48 6.56 7.02 8.70
C LYS A 48 6.29 5.62 8.17
N ILE A 49 5.01 5.27 8.07
CA ILE A 49 4.57 4.06 7.35
C ILE A 49 4.54 4.36 5.85
N LEU A 50 5.26 3.56 5.07
CA LEU A 50 5.27 3.66 3.62
C LEU A 50 4.03 3.01 3.02
N ILE A 51 3.52 3.59 1.93
CA ILE A 51 2.40 3.03 1.18
C ILE A 51 2.85 2.73 -0.24
N ALA A 52 2.63 1.50 -0.72
CA ALA A 52 2.95 1.10 -2.08
C ALA A 52 1.71 0.64 -2.87
N ALA A 53 1.69 0.92 -4.17
CA ALA A 53 0.76 0.29 -5.09
C ALA A 53 1.49 -0.78 -5.90
N CYS A 54 0.99 -2.01 -5.89
CA CYS A 54 1.54 -3.11 -6.68
C CYS A 54 0.46 -3.66 -7.61
N SER A 55 0.64 -3.61 -8.92
CA SER A 55 -0.36 -4.14 -9.88
C SER A 55 0.29 -4.87 -11.04
N ARG A 56 -0.29 -6.01 -11.42
CA ARG A 56 0.17 -6.86 -12.53
C ARG A 56 -0.41 -6.46 -13.88
N THR A 57 -0.90 -5.22 -14.01
CA THR A 57 -1.57 -4.73 -15.21
C THR A 57 -0.68 -4.78 -16.45
N ASP A 58 -1.27 -5.14 -17.59
CA ASP A 58 -0.66 -4.97 -18.92
C ASP A 58 -0.71 -3.53 -19.43
N ALA A 59 -1.39 -2.63 -18.71
CA ALA A 59 -1.53 -1.23 -19.05
C ALA A 59 -0.93 -0.29 -17.98
N PRO A 60 0.39 -0.39 -17.67
CA PRO A 60 0.99 0.36 -16.57
C PRO A 60 0.90 1.88 -16.74
N ARG A 61 1.00 2.37 -17.99
CA ARG A 61 0.82 3.81 -18.28
C ARG A 61 -0.57 4.29 -17.91
N LEU A 62 -1.61 3.53 -18.29
CA LEU A 62 -2.99 3.87 -17.99
C LEU A 62 -3.25 3.83 -16.49
N ALA A 63 -2.77 2.81 -15.79
CA ALA A 63 -2.90 2.72 -14.33
C ALA A 63 -2.29 3.93 -13.61
N ASN A 64 -1.09 4.37 -14.03
CA ASN A 64 -0.48 5.58 -13.49
C ASN A 64 -1.29 6.84 -13.81
N GLN A 65 -1.84 6.98 -15.02
CA GLN A 65 -2.73 8.09 -15.36
C GLN A 65 -4.01 8.08 -14.50
N CYS A 66 -4.60 6.91 -14.29
CA CYS A 66 -5.76 6.75 -13.42
C CYS A 66 -5.44 7.19 -11.99
N LEU A 67 -4.29 6.83 -11.42
CA LEU A 67 -3.89 7.29 -10.08
C LEU A 67 -3.68 8.81 -10.00
N ASN A 68 -3.28 9.46 -11.09
CA ASN A 68 -3.18 10.93 -11.13
C ASN A 68 -4.54 11.62 -11.18
N LEU A 69 -5.55 10.97 -11.77
CA LEU A 69 -6.88 11.55 -11.97
C LEU A 69 -7.88 11.15 -10.87
N LEU A 70 -7.67 10.00 -10.24
CA LEU A 70 -8.50 9.51 -9.15
C LEU A 70 -8.27 10.38 -7.91
N LEU A 71 -9.33 11.00 -7.41
CA LEU A 71 -9.24 11.92 -6.28
C LEU A 71 -9.60 11.21 -4.97
N VAL A 72 -8.76 11.41 -3.96
CA VAL A 72 -9.01 11.06 -2.57
C VAL A 72 -9.65 12.28 -1.90
N PRO A 73 -10.91 12.20 -1.43
CA PRO A 73 -11.54 13.29 -0.68
C PRO A 73 -10.74 13.58 0.59
N PRO A 74 -10.82 14.81 1.15
CA PRO A 74 -10.18 15.13 2.42
C PRO A 74 -10.70 14.22 3.54
N SER A 75 -9.84 13.98 4.56
CA SER A 75 -10.25 13.25 5.77
C SER A 75 -11.43 13.95 6.44
N ALA A 76 -12.27 13.19 7.15
CA ALA A 76 -13.36 13.76 7.94
C ALA A 76 -12.87 14.79 8.97
N SER A 77 -11.63 14.66 9.46
CA SER A 77 -10.99 15.61 10.36
C SER A 77 -10.59 16.93 9.67
N GLN A 78 -10.47 16.93 8.34
CA GLN A 78 -10.05 18.07 7.52
C GLN A 78 -11.14 18.45 6.51
N SER A 79 -12.38 18.58 6.96
CA SER A 79 -13.58 18.80 6.12
C SER A 79 -13.56 20.00 5.16
N ARG A 80 -12.57 20.91 5.25
CA ARG A 80 -12.35 22.04 4.34
C ARG A 80 -11.18 21.85 3.36
N GLY A 81 -10.52 20.69 3.36
CA GLY A 81 -9.41 20.39 2.46
C GLY A 81 -9.88 20.19 1.01
N LEU A 82 -8.97 20.42 0.06
CA LEU A 82 -9.19 20.04 -1.34
C LEU A 82 -8.93 18.53 -1.50
N PRO A 83 -9.64 17.84 -2.41
CA PRO A 83 -9.29 16.48 -2.79
C PRO A 83 -7.86 16.43 -3.33
N ALA A 84 -7.14 15.36 -3.00
CA ALA A 84 -5.77 15.12 -3.46
C ALA A 84 -5.74 13.98 -4.47
N ALA A 85 -4.83 14.03 -5.44
CA ALA A 85 -4.65 12.93 -6.39
C ALA A 85 -4.20 11.67 -5.65
N ALA A 86 -4.80 10.52 -5.96
CA ALA A 86 -4.52 9.24 -5.32
C ALA A 86 -3.03 8.89 -5.34
N ILE A 87 -2.35 9.19 -6.44
CA ILE A 87 -0.92 8.92 -6.61
C ILE A 87 -0.06 9.55 -5.50
N THR A 88 -0.48 10.68 -4.92
CA THR A 88 0.31 11.36 -3.86
C THR A 88 0.26 10.63 -2.53
N PHE A 89 -0.63 9.64 -2.37
CA PHE A 89 -0.67 8.79 -1.20
C PHE A 89 0.26 7.59 -1.29
N PHE A 90 0.89 7.31 -2.42
CA PHE A 90 1.82 6.18 -2.57
C PHE A 90 3.26 6.69 -2.59
N ASP A 91 4.10 6.12 -1.73
CA ASP A 91 5.55 6.36 -1.71
C ASP A 91 6.27 5.54 -2.78
N GLU A 92 5.74 4.34 -3.09
CA GLU A 92 6.31 3.43 -4.10
C GLU A 92 5.25 2.88 -5.05
N LEU A 93 5.64 2.71 -6.31
CA LEU A 93 4.78 2.17 -7.37
C LEU A 93 5.49 1.01 -8.07
N GLU A 94 4.97 -0.20 -7.90
CA GLU A 94 5.35 -1.39 -8.67
C GLU A 94 4.18 -1.77 -9.58
N ILE A 95 4.03 -1.12 -10.73
CA ILE A 95 2.89 -1.31 -11.62
C ILE A 95 3.40 -1.79 -12.98
N TYR A 96 3.36 -3.10 -13.22
CA TYR A 96 3.79 -3.74 -14.45
C TYR A 96 3.41 -5.24 -14.49
N PRO A 97 3.35 -5.88 -15.67
CA PRO A 97 3.11 -7.32 -15.77
C PRO A 97 4.16 -8.15 -15.05
N GLY A 98 3.74 -9.19 -14.34
CA GLY A 98 4.64 -10.14 -13.72
C GLY A 98 4.12 -10.73 -12.42
N SER A 99 5.00 -11.39 -11.67
CA SER A 99 4.62 -11.99 -10.38
C SER A 99 4.63 -10.95 -9.27
N LYS A 100 3.70 -11.06 -8.31
CA LYS A 100 3.74 -10.25 -7.06
C LYS A 100 5.05 -10.44 -6.30
N LEU A 101 5.64 -11.64 -6.37
CA LEU A 101 6.95 -11.92 -5.80
C LEU A 101 8.03 -10.95 -6.33
N THR A 102 8.01 -10.67 -7.63
CA THR A 102 8.94 -9.71 -8.25
C THR A 102 8.71 -8.30 -7.70
N HIS A 103 7.46 -7.89 -7.52
CA HIS A 103 7.11 -6.57 -7.00
C HIS A 103 7.61 -6.41 -5.56
N PHE A 104 7.34 -7.38 -4.69
CA PHE A 104 7.81 -7.35 -3.30
C PHE A 104 9.32 -7.38 -3.17
N ARG A 105 10.03 -8.14 -4.03
CA ARG A 105 11.50 -8.09 -4.08
C ARG A 105 12.00 -6.70 -4.45
N ARG A 106 11.34 -6.02 -5.39
CA ARG A 106 11.69 -4.63 -5.74
C ARG A 106 11.41 -3.66 -4.60
N LEU A 107 10.27 -3.80 -3.92
CA LEU A 107 9.97 -3.00 -2.73
C LEU A 107 11.00 -3.19 -1.61
N ASN A 108 11.36 -4.43 -1.30
CA ASN A 108 12.41 -4.72 -0.32
C ASN A 108 13.76 -4.12 -0.76
N GLN A 109 14.13 -4.22 -2.05
CA GLN A 109 15.35 -3.60 -2.58
C GLN A 109 15.36 -2.07 -2.47
N LYS A 110 14.22 -1.41 -2.73
CA LYS A 110 14.11 0.05 -2.70
C LYS A 110 14.03 0.61 -1.28
N THR A 111 13.30 -0.08 -0.40
CA THR A 111 12.97 0.42 0.94
C THR A 111 13.85 -0.14 2.04
N GLY A 112 14.48 -1.31 1.81
CA GLY A 112 15.21 -2.04 2.85
C GLY A 112 14.32 -2.66 3.93
N ILE A 113 12.99 -2.57 3.81
CA ILE A 113 12.05 -3.09 4.81
C ILE A 113 11.98 -4.61 4.67
N ASP A 114 12.13 -5.34 5.78
CA ASP A 114 12.00 -6.79 5.81
C ASP A 114 10.57 -7.24 5.50
N TYR A 115 10.42 -8.40 4.86
CA TYR A 115 9.10 -8.90 4.46
C TYR A 115 8.13 -9.10 5.64
N GLU A 116 8.65 -9.37 6.84
CA GLU A 116 7.85 -9.50 8.08
C GLU A 116 7.22 -8.18 8.55
N ASP A 117 7.83 -7.06 8.18
CA ASP A 117 7.39 -5.71 8.52
C ASP A 117 6.47 -5.10 7.43
N MET A 118 6.19 -5.86 6.37
CA MET A 118 5.25 -5.47 5.31
C MET A 118 3.85 -6.03 5.60
N LYS A 119 2.78 -5.28 5.24
CA LYS A 119 1.38 -5.73 5.23
C LYS A 119 0.79 -5.56 3.83
N TRP A 120 -0.05 -6.50 3.42
CA TRP A 120 -0.58 -6.60 2.06
C TRP A 120 -2.09 -6.78 2.10
N GLY A 121 -2.81 -5.95 1.35
CA GLY A 121 -4.27 -5.90 1.37
C GLY A 121 -4.94 -6.30 0.05
N SER A 122 -4.58 -7.45 -0.56
CA SER A 122 -5.34 -7.96 -1.71
C SER A 122 -6.26 -9.10 -1.33
N ARG A 123 -7.38 -9.23 -2.04
CA ARG A 123 -8.35 -10.32 -1.87
C ARG A 123 -7.99 -11.58 -2.67
N GLU A 124 -6.94 -11.56 -3.50
CA GLU A 124 -6.51 -12.73 -4.26
C GLU A 124 -5.84 -13.78 -3.34
N VAL A 125 -6.50 -14.92 -3.13
CA VAL A 125 -5.97 -16.09 -2.41
C VAL A 125 -4.59 -16.51 -2.91
N ARG A 126 -4.33 -16.32 -4.21
CA ARG A 126 -3.03 -16.64 -4.83
C ARG A 126 -1.93 -15.68 -4.41
N SER A 127 -2.25 -14.41 -4.15
CA SER A 127 -1.31 -13.42 -3.63
C SER A 127 -0.82 -13.81 -2.23
N ASP A 128 -1.70 -14.33 -1.38
CA ASP A 128 -1.36 -14.75 -0.02
C ASP A 128 -0.40 -15.95 0.01
N LEU A 129 -0.54 -16.88 -0.95
CA LEU A 129 0.39 -18.00 -1.10
C LEU A 129 1.79 -17.53 -1.52
N TYR A 130 1.87 -16.54 -2.40
CA TYR A 130 3.16 -15.97 -2.83
C TYR A 130 3.86 -15.23 -1.70
N THR A 131 3.14 -14.40 -0.93
CA THR A 131 3.73 -13.68 0.20
C THR A 131 4.17 -14.64 1.32
N ARG A 132 3.39 -15.69 1.63
CA ARG A 132 3.81 -16.74 2.58
C ARG A 132 5.15 -17.38 2.20
N SER A 133 5.41 -17.57 0.90
CA SER A 133 6.70 -18.13 0.43
C SER A 133 7.91 -17.21 0.70
N LEU A 134 7.67 -15.91 0.96
CA LEU A 134 8.69 -14.93 1.35
C LEU A 134 8.80 -14.76 2.88
N GLY A 135 8.08 -15.57 3.67
CA GLY A 135 8.07 -15.49 5.13
C GLY A 135 6.98 -14.57 5.71
N PHE A 136 6.00 -14.16 4.91
CA PHE A 136 4.91 -13.30 5.35
C PHE A 136 3.91 -14.04 6.24
N ASN A 137 3.54 -13.48 7.40
CA ASN A 137 2.51 -14.04 8.27
C ASN A 137 1.18 -13.26 8.13
N PRO A 138 0.18 -13.80 7.40
CA PRO A 138 -1.10 -13.11 7.20
C PRO A 138 -2.02 -13.12 8.44
N GLU A 139 -1.71 -13.89 9.50
CA GLU A 139 -2.57 -14.04 10.69
C GLU A 139 -2.41 -12.91 11.73
N GLY A 140 -1.58 -11.89 11.46
CA GLY A 140 -1.33 -10.80 12.40
C GLY A 140 -2.25 -9.59 12.21
N VAL A 141 -3.58 -9.79 12.33
CA VAL A 141 -4.58 -8.71 12.46
C VAL A 141 -4.93 -8.54 13.94
#